data_AF-A0A937X4B4-F1
#
_entry.id   AF-A0A937X4B4-F1
#
_cell.length_a   1.000
_cell.length_b   1.000
_cell.length_c   1.000
_cell.angle_alpha   90.00
_cell.angle_beta   90.00
_cell.angle_gamma   90.00
#
_symmetry.space_group_name_H-M   'P 1'
#
loop_
_entity.id
_entity.type
_entity.pdbx_description
1 polymer ?
#
loop_
_entity_poly.entity_id
_entity_poly.type
_entity_poly.pdbx_seq_one_letter_code
_entity_poly.pdbx_strand_id
1 'polypeptide(L)'
;MASQTGQLSFATRWWMYQAERFPLGTHFPAIAFFFANAYFAAQALNGEKPLHLGFTGMLAFVNTFLTMLLLRVFDEFKDFEDDRVNHPDRVVQRGIVTLPELSRLGGAIFAGMVVANVPLGWQAWVAFAAVLGWALLMRVEFFVPVWLKGHVFTYALTHQGITPLIYIYLAVAAVGSVSEIPQTFWYAVVVAVGVGLCYEISRKFRSPEDETPTLDTYTKRFGPIGASIVAFLCLLAACGGGLGLATELKLPGFAVGLLYGALLAGGFAYGKFASKPTAGNAKQV
;
A
#
# COMPACT_ATOMS: atom_id res chain seq x y z
N MET A 1 10.30 -17.76 24.42
CA MET A 1 11.50 -16.94 24.74
C MET A 1 11.10 -15.93 25.79
N ALA A 2 11.95 -15.68 26.80
CA ALA A 2 11.67 -14.68 27.83
C ALA A 2 11.71 -13.27 27.20
N SER A 3 10.73 -12.43 27.53
CA SER A 3 10.60 -11.07 27.02
C SER A 3 11.83 -10.22 27.39
N GLN A 4 12.50 -9.63 26.38
CA GLN A 4 13.64 -8.71 26.59
C GLN A 4 13.23 -7.28 26.99
N THR A 5 11.93 -7.05 27.25
CA THR A 5 11.35 -5.77 27.65
C THR A 5 12.10 -5.05 28.76
N GLY A 6 12.75 -5.76 29.69
CA GLY A 6 13.48 -5.17 30.82
C GLY A 6 14.93 -4.74 30.56
N GLN A 7 15.50 -5.03 29.39
CA GLN A 7 16.93 -4.80 29.11
C GLN A 7 17.21 -3.51 28.33
N LEU A 8 16.20 -2.92 27.67
CA LEU A 8 16.33 -1.76 26.79
C LEU A 8 15.37 -0.65 27.21
N SER A 9 15.77 0.61 27.01
CA SER A 9 14.89 1.76 27.27
C SER A 9 13.68 1.76 26.33
N PHE A 10 12.56 2.35 26.76
CA PHE A 10 11.36 2.49 25.93
C PHE A 10 11.68 3.11 24.55
N ALA A 11 12.42 4.22 24.53
CA ALA A 11 12.79 4.93 23.31
C ALA A 11 13.61 4.03 22.36
N THR A 12 14.58 3.28 22.89
CA THR A 12 15.41 2.37 22.09
C THR A 12 14.56 1.28 21.44
N ARG A 13 13.67 0.64 22.21
CA ARG A 13 12.83 -0.45 21.68
C ARG A 13 11.89 0.04 20.58
N TRP A 14 11.25 1.19 20.77
CA TRP A 14 10.34 1.76 19.78
C TRP A 14 11.07 2.33 18.56
N TRP A 15 12.30 2.81 18.74
CA TRP A 15 13.18 3.15 17.62
C TRP A 15 13.53 1.91 16.79
N MET A 16 13.87 0.79 17.44
CA MET A 16 14.11 -0.48 16.75
C MET A 16 12.84 -0.95 16.01
N TYR A 17 11.68 -0.86 16.65
CA TYR A 17 10.41 -1.23 16.02
C TYR A 17 10.10 -0.37 14.80
N GLN A 18 10.19 0.96 14.89
CA GLN A 18 9.95 1.79 13.71
C GLN A 18 10.98 1.51 12.63
N ALA A 19 12.27 1.40 12.95
CA ALA A 19 13.32 1.20 11.95
C ALA A 19 13.15 -0.11 11.18
N GLU A 20 12.68 -1.17 11.85
CA GLU A 20 12.51 -2.49 11.26
C GLU A 20 11.15 -2.67 10.58
N ARG A 21 10.06 -2.27 11.24
CA ARG A 21 8.67 -2.63 10.84
C ARG A 21 7.95 -1.52 10.09
N PHE A 22 8.28 -0.26 10.38
CA PHE A 22 7.70 0.90 9.71
C PHE A 22 8.73 2.02 9.51
N PRO A 23 9.85 1.76 8.77
CA PRO A 23 10.94 2.72 8.66
C PRO A 23 10.44 4.03 8.08
N LEU A 24 10.44 5.08 8.90
CA LEU A 24 9.85 6.38 8.56
C LEU A 24 10.52 7.01 7.34
N GLY A 25 11.83 6.81 7.16
CA GLY A 25 12.58 7.34 6.03
C GLY A 25 12.10 6.84 4.66
N THR A 26 11.50 5.64 4.58
CA THR A 26 10.95 5.10 3.34
C THR A 26 9.43 5.23 3.26
N HIS A 27 8.73 5.00 4.37
CA HIS A 27 7.26 5.03 4.40
C HIS A 27 6.73 6.45 4.30
N PHE A 28 7.35 7.45 4.94
CA PHE A 28 6.84 8.81 4.91
C PHE A 28 6.84 9.40 3.49
N PRO A 29 7.94 9.38 2.71
CA PRO A 29 7.92 9.85 1.32
C PRO A 29 6.94 9.07 0.43
N ALA A 30 6.84 7.76 0.60
CA ALA A 30 5.91 6.93 -0.18
C ALA A 30 4.45 7.29 0.10
N ILE A 31 4.09 7.48 1.38
CA ILE A 31 2.75 7.89 1.79
C ILE A 31 2.45 9.32 1.36
N ALA A 32 3.43 10.24 1.46
CA ALA A 32 3.29 11.61 0.97
C ALA A 32 3.05 11.65 -0.55
N PHE A 33 3.76 10.82 -1.32
CA PHE A 33 3.54 10.70 -2.76
C PHE A 33 2.17 10.10 -3.09
N PHE A 34 1.76 9.04 -2.39
CA PHE A 34 0.43 8.44 -2.51
C PHE A 34 -0.68 9.45 -2.19
N PHE A 35 -0.53 10.20 -1.11
CA PHE A 35 -1.44 11.28 -0.72
C PHE A 35 -1.50 12.38 -1.79
N ALA A 36 -0.34 12.88 -2.22
CA ALA A 36 -0.24 13.94 -3.20
C ALA A 36 -0.89 13.54 -4.53
N ASN A 37 -0.71 12.28 -4.95
CA ASN A 37 -1.34 11.75 -6.16
C ASN A 37 -2.86 11.81 -6.07
N ALA A 38 -3.47 11.32 -4.99
CA ALA A 38 -4.93 11.34 -4.85
C ALA A 38 -5.48 12.76 -4.60
N TYR A 39 -4.96 13.45 -3.58
CA TYR A 39 -5.49 14.72 -3.09
C TYR A 39 -5.34 15.84 -4.14
N PHE A 40 -4.16 15.98 -4.75
CA PHE A 40 -3.95 17.03 -5.76
C PHE A 40 -4.50 16.65 -7.14
N ALA A 41 -4.58 15.36 -7.51
CA ALA A 41 -5.28 15.00 -8.74
C ALA A 41 -6.76 15.33 -8.64
N ALA A 42 -7.40 15.11 -7.49
CA ALA A 42 -8.80 15.49 -7.28
C ALA A 42 -9.01 16.99 -7.49
N GLN A 43 -8.21 17.85 -6.84
CA GLN A 43 -8.27 19.31 -7.05
C GLN A 43 -8.01 19.70 -8.51
N ALA A 44 -6.95 19.17 -9.13
CA ALA A 44 -6.55 19.53 -10.48
C ALA A 44 -7.63 19.16 -11.51
N LEU A 45 -8.22 17.97 -11.37
CA LEU A 45 -9.31 17.50 -12.25
C LEU A 45 -10.62 18.23 -11.97
N ASN A 46 -10.82 18.74 -10.76
CA ASN A 46 -11.94 19.61 -10.41
C ASN A 46 -11.74 21.06 -10.89
N GLY A 47 -10.61 21.36 -11.54
CA GLY A 47 -10.31 22.66 -12.13
C GLY A 47 -9.73 23.69 -11.16
N GLU A 48 -9.37 23.29 -9.94
CA GLU A 48 -8.82 24.20 -8.94
C GLU A 48 -7.43 24.73 -9.32
N LYS A 49 -7.27 26.05 -9.24
CA LYS A 49 -6.01 26.76 -9.52
C LYS A 49 -5.91 27.99 -8.60
N PRO A 50 -4.85 28.12 -7.78
CA PRO A 50 -3.76 27.17 -7.56
C PRO A 50 -4.20 25.94 -6.75
N LEU A 51 -3.46 24.84 -6.91
CA LEU A 51 -3.57 23.70 -5.99
C LEU A 51 -3.10 24.12 -4.61
N HIS A 52 -3.76 23.65 -3.56
CA HIS A 52 -3.49 24.11 -2.20
C HIS A 52 -3.59 22.98 -1.17
N LEU A 53 -2.72 23.03 -0.16
CA LEU A 53 -2.78 22.15 1.00
C LEU A 53 -3.40 22.90 2.17
N GLY A 54 -4.71 22.75 2.35
CA GLY A 54 -5.45 23.33 3.46
C GLY A 54 -5.37 22.48 4.73
N PHE A 55 -6.01 22.96 5.79
CA PHE A 55 -6.14 22.24 7.06
C PHE A 55 -6.78 20.85 6.89
N THR A 56 -7.81 20.73 6.05
CA THR A 56 -8.47 19.46 5.73
C THR A 56 -7.50 18.48 5.07
N GLY A 57 -6.69 18.94 4.11
CA GLY A 57 -5.65 18.14 3.48
C GLY A 57 -4.56 17.68 4.46
N MET A 58 -4.13 18.53 5.38
CA MET A 58 -3.18 18.14 6.43
C MET A 58 -3.75 17.04 7.34
N LEU A 59 -5.00 17.17 7.77
CA LEU A 59 -5.67 16.15 8.57
C LEU A 59 -5.84 14.84 7.79
N ALA A 60 -6.23 14.92 6.52
CA ALA A 60 -6.39 13.76 5.65
C ALA A 60 -5.05 13.04 5.40
N PHE A 61 -3.95 13.79 5.26
CA PHE A 61 -2.60 13.22 5.19
C PHE A 61 -2.22 12.49 6.49
N VAL A 62 -2.40 13.14 7.65
CA VAL A 62 -2.15 12.51 8.95
C VAL A 62 -2.99 11.24 9.11
N ASN A 63 -4.27 11.29 8.75
CA ASN A 63 -5.16 10.14 8.83
C ASN A 63 -4.74 9.00 7.88
N THR A 64 -4.25 9.33 6.68
CA THR A 64 -3.71 8.34 5.73
C THR A 64 -2.44 7.70 6.27
N PHE A 65 -1.54 8.49 6.84
CA PHE A 65 -0.34 8.00 7.49
C PHE A 65 -0.66 7.06 8.66
N LEU A 66 -1.59 7.47 9.52
CA LEU A 66 -2.08 6.66 10.63
C LEU A 66 -2.79 5.38 10.17
N THR A 67 -3.52 5.43 9.05
CA THR A 67 -4.12 4.24 8.44
C THR A 67 -3.03 3.23 8.03
N MET A 68 -1.96 3.69 7.38
CA MET A 68 -0.85 2.81 6.98
C MET A 68 -0.13 2.21 8.19
N LEU A 69 0.06 3.00 9.26
CA LEU A 69 0.62 2.51 10.51
C LEU A 69 -0.32 1.51 11.21
N LEU A 70 -1.63 1.73 11.18
CA LEU A 70 -2.62 0.83 11.76
C LEU A 70 -2.64 -0.52 11.04
N LEU A 71 -2.59 -0.52 9.71
CA LEU A 71 -2.48 -1.75 8.91
C LEU A 71 -1.21 -2.53 9.27
N ARG A 72 -0.08 -1.84 9.44
CA ARG A 72 1.17 -2.47 9.91
C ARG A 72 0.98 -3.11 11.28
N VAL A 73 0.35 -2.40 12.22
CA VAL A 73 0.04 -2.94 13.54
C VAL A 73 -0.85 -4.18 13.44
N PHE A 74 -1.85 -4.20 12.55
CA PHE A 74 -2.70 -5.37 12.34
C PHE A 74 -1.92 -6.58 11.82
N ASP A 75 -1.00 -6.38 10.88
CA ASP A 75 -0.15 -7.45 10.36
C ASP A 75 0.69 -8.10 11.47
N GLU A 76 1.15 -7.35 12.49
CA GLU A 76 1.89 -7.93 13.63
C GLU A 76 1.07 -8.93 14.45
N PHE A 77 -0.26 -8.81 14.49
CA PHE A 77 -1.14 -9.78 15.16
C PHE A 77 -1.48 -10.95 14.24
N LYS A 78 -1.80 -10.65 12.98
CA LYS A 78 -2.23 -11.63 11.99
C LYS A 78 -1.11 -12.60 11.64
N ASP A 79 0.10 -12.08 11.47
CA ASP A 79 1.26 -12.84 10.98
C ASP A 79 2.15 -13.34 12.12
N PHE A 80 1.78 -13.12 13.39
CA PHE A 80 2.65 -13.39 14.55
C PHE A 80 3.20 -14.83 14.57
N GLU A 81 2.33 -15.84 14.41
CA GLU A 81 2.74 -17.25 14.46
C GLU A 81 3.56 -17.66 13.23
N ASP A 82 3.19 -17.18 12.04
CA ASP A 82 3.94 -17.43 10.80
C ASP A 82 5.34 -16.79 10.88
N ASP A 83 5.44 -15.59 11.44
CA ASP A 83 6.69 -14.86 11.66
C ASP A 83 7.54 -15.49 12.77
N ARG A 84 6.96 -16.14 13.79
CA ARG A 84 7.74 -16.87 14.80
C ARG A 84 8.56 -18.00 14.19
N VAL A 85 8.08 -18.59 13.10
CA VAL A 85 8.78 -19.66 12.37
C VAL A 85 9.72 -19.06 11.33
N ASN A 86 9.24 -18.14 10.50
CA ASN A 86 9.98 -17.66 9.34
C ASN A 86 10.92 -16.49 9.65
N HIS A 87 10.68 -15.76 10.73
CA HIS A 87 11.38 -14.52 11.11
C HIS A 87 11.54 -14.36 12.63
N PRO A 88 12.15 -15.34 13.33
CA PRO A 88 12.27 -15.33 14.79
C PRO A 88 13.14 -14.19 15.34
N ASP A 89 13.95 -13.56 14.48
CA ASP A 89 14.87 -12.47 14.80
C ASP A 89 14.20 -11.10 14.92
N ARG A 90 12.96 -10.96 14.42
CA ARG A 90 12.20 -9.70 14.42
C ARG A 90 11.90 -9.18 15.81
N VAL A 91 11.85 -7.84 15.95
CA VAL A 91 11.63 -7.16 17.26
C VAL A 91 10.43 -7.66 18.05
N VAL A 92 9.31 -7.98 17.40
CA VAL A 92 8.08 -8.41 18.07
C VAL A 92 8.20 -9.87 18.54
N GLN A 93 8.79 -10.74 17.71
CA GLN A 93 9.02 -12.16 17.98
C GLN A 93 10.06 -12.35 19.09
N ARG A 94 11.04 -11.43 19.20
CA ARG A 94 11.98 -11.38 20.34
C ARG A 94 11.37 -10.81 21.63
N GLY A 95 10.15 -10.28 21.59
CA GLY A 95 9.51 -9.64 22.73
C GLY A 95 10.13 -8.30 23.15
N ILE A 96 10.81 -7.60 22.22
CA ILE A 96 11.34 -6.24 22.46
C ILE A 96 10.19 -5.24 22.46
N VAL A 97 9.23 -5.42 21.57
CA VAL A 97 7.92 -4.77 21.62
C VAL A 97 6.87 -5.87 21.66
N THR A 98 5.90 -5.76 22.54
CA THR A 98 4.93 -6.82 22.82
C THR A 98 3.57 -6.55 22.15
N LEU A 99 2.81 -7.61 21.86
CA LEU A 99 1.46 -7.47 21.31
C LEU A 99 0.53 -6.58 22.16
N PRO A 100 0.54 -6.62 23.51
CA PRO A 100 -0.25 -5.69 24.32
C PRO A 100 0.17 -4.21 24.18
N GLU A 101 1.44 -3.94 23.92
CA GLU A 101 1.92 -2.58 23.61
C GLU A 101 1.41 -2.12 22.25
N LEU A 102 1.49 -2.98 21.23
CA LEU A 102 0.95 -2.72 19.90
C LEU A 102 -0.57 -2.57 19.91
N SER A 103 -1.29 -3.31 20.77
CA SER A 103 -2.73 -3.17 20.92
C SER A 103 -3.11 -1.80 21.48
N ARG A 104 -2.35 -1.28 22.46
CA ARG A 104 -2.55 0.06 23.00
C ARG A 104 -2.24 1.13 21.96
N LEU A 105 -1.15 0.97 21.21
CA LEU A 105 -0.81 1.84 20.09
C LEU A 105 -1.93 1.85 19.04
N GLY A 106 -2.41 0.67 18.61
CA GLY A 106 -3.50 0.54 17.65
C GLY A 106 -4.80 1.21 18.13
N GLY A 107 -5.14 1.05 19.42
CA GLY A 107 -6.29 1.74 20.02
C GLY A 107 -6.13 3.27 20.06
N ALA A 108 -4.94 3.77 20.38
CA ALA A 108 -4.64 5.20 20.38
C ALA A 108 -4.69 5.78 18.95
N ILE A 109 -4.13 5.07 17.96
CA ILE A 109 -4.21 5.42 16.54
C ILE A 109 -5.67 5.49 16.09
N PHE A 110 -6.45 4.45 16.36
CA PHE A 110 -7.86 4.40 16.02
C PHE A 110 -8.63 5.59 16.59
N ALA A 111 -8.48 5.87 17.89
CA ALA A 111 -9.14 7.00 18.54
C ALA A 111 -8.70 8.34 17.94
N GLY A 112 -7.40 8.50 17.68
CA GLY A 112 -6.85 9.70 17.04
C GLY A 112 -7.40 9.93 15.63
N MET A 113 -7.49 8.87 14.83
CA MET A 113 -8.07 8.91 13.48
C MET A 113 -9.55 9.31 13.51
N VAL A 114 -10.33 8.74 14.44
CA VAL A 114 -11.73 9.12 14.66
C VAL A 114 -11.81 10.62 14.99
N VAL A 115 -11.07 11.11 15.99
CA VAL A 115 -11.13 12.54 16.36
C VAL A 115 -10.65 13.45 15.21
N ALA A 116 -9.61 13.07 14.48
CA ALA A 116 -9.06 13.85 13.37
C ALA A 116 -10.02 14.01 12.19
N ASN A 117 -10.97 13.09 12.01
CA ASN A 117 -11.95 13.18 10.93
C ASN A 117 -13.15 14.08 11.27
N VAL A 118 -13.43 14.37 12.56
CA VAL A 118 -14.54 15.26 13.01
C VAL A 118 -14.69 16.52 12.15
N PRO A 119 -13.65 17.34 11.92
CA PRO A 119 -13.77 18.59 11.17
C PRO A 119 -13.87 18.43 9.65
N LEU A 120 -13.68 17.22 9.09
CA LEU A 120 -13.71 16.99 7.63
C LEU A 120 -15.12 16.88 7.04
N GLY A 121 -16.15 16.87 7.89
CA GLY A 121 -17.55 16.80 7.48
C GLY A 121 -18.04 15.37 7.23
N TRP A 122 -19.37 15.23 7.10
CA TRP A 122 -20.05 13.93 7.10
C TRP A 122 -19.62 13.00 5.95
N GLN A 123 -19.44 13.53 4.74
CA GLN A 123 -19.08 12.68 3.60
C GLN A 123 -17.65 12.13 3.71
N ALA A 124 -16.70 12.95 4.20
CA ALA A 124 -15.35 12.48 4.50
C ALA A 124 -15.35 11.42 5.60
N TRP A 125 -16.21 11.58 6.61
CA TRP A 125 -16.45 10.57 7.64
C TRP A 125 -16.95 9.24 7.11
N VAL A 126 -17.92 9.25 6.19
CA VAL A 126 -18.45 8.03 5.58
C VAL A 126 -17.36 7.35 4.74
N ALA A 127 -16.61 8.11 3.94
CA ALA A 127 -15.49 7.57 3.18
C ALA A 127 -14.39 6.99 4.10
N PHE A 128 -14.08 7.68 5.20
CA PHE A 128 -13.18 7.21 6.24
C PHE A 128 -13.68 5.92 6.91
N ALA A 129 -14.97 5.84 7.24
CA ALA A 129 -15.58 4.65 7.82
C ALA A 129 -15.49 3.45 6.86
N ALA A 130 -15.59 3.67 5.55
CA ALA A 130 -15.36 2.63 4.54
C ALA A 130 -13.90 2.14 4.55
N VAL A 131 -12.92 3.06 4.59
CA VAL A 131 -11.50 2.72 4.73
C VAL A 131 -11.25 1.89 6.00
N LEU A 132 -11.79 2.34 7.13
CA LEU A 132 -11.64 1.68 8.43
C LEU A 132 -12.31 0.31 8.44
N GLY A 133 -13.53 0.19 7.91
CA GLY A 133 -14.24 -1.06 7.75
C GLY A 133 -13.43 -2.06 6.92
N TRP A 134 -12.85 -1.61 5.80
CA TRP A 134 -12.00 -2.45 4.97
C TRP A 134 -10.70 -2.87 5.68
N ALA A 135 -10.06 -1.96 6.42
CA ALA A 135 -8.88 -2.27 7.22
C ALA A 135 -9.19 -3.33 8.30
N LEU A 136 -10.37 -3.28 8.92
CA LEU A 136 -10.83 -4.28 9.88
C LEU A 136 -11.13 -5.63 9.21
N LEU A 137 -11.69 -5.64 7.99
CA LEU A 137 -11.85 -6.87 7.20
C LEU A 137 -10.50 -7.50 6.85
N MET A 138 -9.52 -6.69 6.42
CA MET A 138 -8.16 -7.15 6.15
C MET A 138 -7.49 -7.76 7.40
N ARG A 139 -7.71 -7.18 8.59
CA ARG A 139 -7.18 -7.70 9.85
C ARG A 139 -7.58 -9.15 10.11
N VAL A 140 -8.80 -9.54 9.73
CA VAL A 140 -9.35 -10.89 9.93
C VAL A 140 -9.34 -11.73 8.63
N GLU A 141 -8.56 -11.30 7.64
CA GLU A 141 -8.47 -11.95 6.32
C GLU A 141 -9.85 -12.24 5.71
N PHE A 142 -10.76 -11.25 5.77
CA PHE A 142 -12.12 -11.32 5.23
C PHE A 142 -12.92 -12.54 5.72
N PHE A 143 -12.58 -13.08 6.90
CA PHE A 143 -13.16 -14.30 7.49
C PHE A 143 -12.92 -15.59 6.70
N VAL A 144 -12.01 -15.58 5.71
CA VAL A 144 -11.65 -16.75 4.89
C VAL A 144 -10.11 -16.94 4.79
N PRO A 145 -9.38 -16.93 5.93
CA PRO A 145 -7.92 -16.90 5.98
C PRO A 145 -7.26 -18.06 5.22
N VAL A 146 -7.70 -19.30 5.48
CA VAL A 146 -7.15 -20.52 4.87
C VAL A 146 -7.28 -20.50 3.34
N TRP A 147 -8.44 -20.06 2.85
CA TRP A 147 -8.68 -19.97 1.42
C TRP A 147 -7.84 -18.86 0.79
N LEU A 148 -7.83 -17.65 1.38
CA LEU A 148 -7.07 -16.52 0.84
C LEU A 148 -5.57 -16.79 0.79
N LYS A 149 -4.99 -17.42 1.82
CA LYS A 149 -3.56 -17.80 1.85
C LYS A 149 -3.18 -18.73 0.69
N GLY A 150 -4.11 -19.57 0.21
CA GLY A 150 -3.90 -20.42 -0.96
C GLY A 150 -4.04 -19.72 -2.32
N HIS A 151 -4.53 -18.48 -2.35
CA HIS A 151 -4.83 -17.72 -3.58
C HIS A 151 -4.07 -16.39 -3.60
N VAL A 152 -2.73 -16.45 -3.73
CA VAL A 152 -1.82 -15.30 -3.59
C VAL A 152 -2.23 -14.03 -4.36
N PHE A 153 -2.74 -14.15 -5.59
CA PHE A 153 -3.22 -12.99 -6.35
C PHE A 153 -4.53 -12.42 -5.79
N THR A 154 -5.47 -13.29 -5.42
CA THR A 154 -6.74 -12.85 -4.83
C THR A 154 -6.50 -12.22 -3.45
N TYR A 155 -5.57 -12.78 -2.67
CA TYR A 155 -5.09 -12.17 -1.43
C TYR A 155 -4.61 -10.74 -1.68
N ALA A 156 -3.69 -10.53 -2.61
CA ALA A 156 -3.17 -9.20 -2.90
C ALA A 156 -4.24 -8.26 -3.47
N LEU A 157 -5.13 -8.75 -4.33
CA LEU A 157 -6.20 -7.95 -4.94
C LEU A 157 -7.21 -7.48 -3.89
N THR A 158 -7.67 -8.36 -3.00
CA THR A 158 -8.58 -8.00 -1.90
C THR A 158 -7.95 -7.00 -0.95
N HIS A 159 -6.66 -7.15 -0.63
CA HIS A 159 -5.93 -6.21 0.21
C HIS A 159 -5.70 -4.87 -0.50
N GLN A 160 -5.47 -4.87 -1.82
CA GLN A 160 -5.38 -3.64 -2.61
C GLN A 160 -6.73 -2.92 -2.79
N GLY A 161 -7.85 -3.56 -2.45
CA GLY A 161 -9.17 -2.93 -2.41
C GLY A 161 -9.25 -1.72 -1.46
N ILE A 162 -8.32 -1.60 -0.50
CA ILE A 162 -8.25 -0.42 0.37
C ILE A 162 -7.78 0.83 -0.38
N THR A 163 -6.97 0.69 -1.43
CA THR A 163 -6.39 1.81 -2.17
C THR A 163 -7.45 2.71 -2.81
N PRO A 164 -8.43 2.18 -3.57
CA PRO A 164 -9.56 2.98 -4.05
C PRO A 164 -10.33 3.70 -2.95
N LEU A 165 -10.54 3.05 -1.79
CA LEU A 165 -11.27 3.66 -0.67
C LEU A 165 -10.50 4.84 -0.07
N ILE A 166 -9.18 4.71 0.09
CA ILE A 166 -8.35 5.83 0.55
C ILE A 166 -8.33 6.94 -0.50
N TYR A 167 -8.28 6.61 -1.79
CA TYR A 167 -8.33 7.61 -2.86
C TYR A 167 -9.63 8.40 -2.85
N ILE A 168 -10.77 7.73 -2.69
CA ILE A 168 -12.08 8.40 -2.54
C ILE A 168 -12.08 9.28 -1.29
N TYR A 169 -11.61 8.77 -0.15
CA TYR A 169 -11.51 9.55 1.08
C TYR A 169 -10.67 10.83 0.89
N LEU A 170 -9.50 10.72 0.26
CA LEU A 170 -8.62 11.85 -0.04
C LEU A 170 -9.23 12.82 -1.04
N ALA A 171 -9.96 12.32 -2.05
CA ALA A 171 -10.66 13.15 -3.01
C ALA A 171 -11.78 13.94 -2.31
N VAL A 172 -12.60 13.31 -1.46
CA VAL A 172 -13.63 14.03 -0.68
C VAL A 172 -12.99 15.07 0.24
N ALA A 173 -11.86 14.76 0.88
CA ALA A 173 -11.15 15.74 1.69
C ALA A 173 -10.58 16.91 0.87
N ALA A 174 -10.32 16.70 -0.42
CA ALA A 174 -9.79 17.69 -1.35
C ALA A 174 -10.89 18.59 -1.92
N VAL A 175 -11.99 18.01 -2.40
CA VAL A 175 -13.07 18.74 -3.13
C VAL A 175 -14.35 18.88 -2.31
N GLY A 176 -14.36 18.45 -1.04
CA GLY A 176 -15.46 18.65 -0.10
C GLY A 176 -16.63 17.67 -0.21
N SER A 177 -16.90 17.10 -1.39
CA SER A 177 -18.00 16.15 -1.57
C SER A 177 -17.72 15.02 -2.56
N VAL A 178 -18.40 13.88 -2.40
CA VAL A 178 -18.33 12.73 -3.32
C VAL A 178 -18.86 13.10 -4.71
N SER A 179 -19.89 13.95 -4.78
CA SER A 179 -20.49 14.42 -6.03
C SER A 179 -19.58 15.33 -6.84
N GLU A 180 -18.60 15.97 -6.20
CA GLU A 180 -17.61 16.84 -6.86
C GLU A 180 -16.39 16.08 -7.34
N ILE A 181 -16.27 14.77 -7.04
CA ILE A 181 -15.19 13.96 -7.58
C ILE A 181 -15.41 13.80 -9.09
N PRO A 182 -14.53 14.34 -9.95
CA PRO A 182 -14.70 14.23 -11.40
C PRO A 182 -14.62 12.76 -11.84
N GLN A 183 -15.39 12.36 -12.85
CA GLN A 183 -15.33 10.99 -13.38
C GLN A 183 -13.91 10.60 -13.83
N THR A 184 -13.14 11.57 -14.32
CA THR A 184 -11.74 11.41 -14.75
C THR A 184 -10.78 11.10 -13.59
N PHE A 185 -11.20 11.29 -12.33
CA PHE A 185 -10.43 10.91 -11.14
C PHE A 185 -10.15 9.41 -11.06
N TRP A 186 -11.02 8.58 -11.65
CA TRP A 186 -10.81 7.13 -11.71
C TRP A 186 -9.52 6.74 -12.46
N TYR A 187 -9.00 7.59 -13.34
CA TYR A 187 -7.67 7.36 -13.93
C TYR A 187 -6.56 7.36 -12.86
N ALA A 188 -6.63 8.24 -11.86
CA ALA A 188 -5.68 8.24 -10.74
C ALA A 188 -5.81 6.98 -9.87
N VAL A 189 -7.03 6.51 -9.63
CA VAL A 189 -7.28 5.26 -8.91
C VAL A 189 -6.70 4.05 -9.65
N VAL A 190 -6.91 3.99 -10.98
CA VAL A 190 -6.34 2.93 -11.83
C VAL A 190 -4.81 2.94 -11.80
N VAL A 191 -4.19 4.13 -11.85
CA VAL A 191 -2.74 4.28 -11.67
C VAL A 191 -2.31 3.69 -10.33
N ALA A 192 -2.96 4.07 -9.23
CA ALA A 192 -2.59 3.66 -7.89
C ALA A 192 -2.69 2.14 -7.68
N VAL A 193 -3.81 1.54 -8.09
CA VAL A 193 -4.04 0.10 -7.99
C VAL A 193 -3.09 -0.67 -8.90
N GLY A 194 -2.91 -0.21 -10.15
CA GLY A 194 -2.02 -0.83 -11.12
C GLY A 194 -0.56 -0.83 -10.65
N VAL A 195 -0.05 0.32 -10.18
CA VAL A 195 1.30 0.44 -9.60
C VAL A 195 1.43 -0.42 -8.35
N GLY A 196 0.44 -0.38 -7.45
CA GLY A 196 0.45 -1.14 -6.20
C GLY A 196 0.52 -2.65 -6.42
N LEU A 197 -0.31 -3.19 -7.32
CA LEU A 197 -0.30 -4.61 -7.68
C LEU A 197 0.98 -4.99 -8.45
N CYS A 198 1.39 -4.15 -9.41
CA CYS A 198 2.63 -4.35 -10.16
C CYS A 198 3.84 -4.46 -9.22
N TYR A 199 3.94 -3.55 -8.25
CA TYR A 199 4.99 -3.55 -7.24
C TYR A 199 4.92 -4.80 -6.35
N GLU A 200 3.74 -5.12 -5.81
CA GLU A 200 3.55 -6.27 -4.91
C GLU A 200 3.89 -7.61 -5.58
N ILE A 201 3.52 -7.76 -6.86
CA ILE A 201 3.83 -8.95 -7.64
C ILE A 201 5.33 -9.00 -7.94
N SER A 202 5.88 -7.91 -8.49
CA SER A 202 7.28 -7.86 -8.94
C SER A 202 8.27 -8.06 -7.79
N ARG A 203 7.99 -7.49 -6.60
CA ARG A 203 8.87 -7.62 -5.43
C ARG A 203 8.88 -9.02 -4.83
N LYS A 204 7.93 -9.88 -5.22
CA LYS A 204 7.81 -11.27 -4.79
C LYS A 204 8.21 -12.26 -5.88
N PHE A 205 8.89 -11.80 -6.93
CA PHE A 205 9.51 -12.68 -7.91
C PHE A 205 10.67 -13.42 -7.28
N ARG A 206 10.69 -14.75 -7.47
CA ARG A 206 11.80 -15.61 -7.05
C ARG A 206 12.26 -16.45 -8.22
N SER A 207 13.57 -16.71 -8.29
CA SER A 207 14.10 -17.73 -9.18
C SER A 207 13.67 -19.12 -8.68
N PRO A 208 13.67 -20.16 -9.53
CA PRO A 208 13.33 -21.51 -9.12
C PRO A 208 14.19 -22.02 -7.94
N GLU A 209 15.44 -21.58 -7.83
CA GLU A 209 16.34 -21.96 -6.71
C GLU A 209 16.04 -21.23 -5.39
N ASP A 210 15.42 -20.04 -5.44
CA ASP A 210 15.10 -19.22 -4.27
C ASP A 210 13.69 -19.51 -3.70
N GLU A 211 12.92 -20.40 -4.34
CA GLU A 211 11.60 -20.79 -3.87
C GLU A 211 11.68 -21.59 -2.57
N THR A 212 10.76 -21.29 -1.63
CA THR A 212 10.70 -22.00 -0.35
C THR A 212 9.45 -22.87 -0.27
N PRO A 213 9.49 -23.99 0.48
CA PRO A 213 8.29 -24.81 0.69
C PRO A 213 7.18 -24.06 1.42
N THR A 214 7.54 -23.20 2.39
CA THR A 214 6.64 -22.56 3.35
C THR A 214 5.97 -21.29 2.85
N LEU A 215 6.61 -20.55 1.93
CA LEU A 215 6.03 -19.33 1.37
C LEU A 215 5.37 -19.61 0.03
N ASP A 216 4.25 -18.93 -0.18
CA ASP A 216 3.54 -18.96 -1.45
C ASP A 216 3.88 -17.70 -2.25
N THR A 217 4.35 -17.87 -3.48
CA THR A 217 4.82 -16.78 -4.35
C THR A 217 4.10 -16.81 -5.69
N TYR A 218 4.10 -15.68 -6.39
CA TYR A 218 3.51 -15.59 -7.73
C TYR A 218 4.23 -16.49 -8.72
N THR A 219 5.55 -16.60 -8.63
CA THR A 219 6.39 -17.44 -9.48
C THR A 219 6.17 -18.92 -9.23
N LYS A 220 5.96 -19.34 -7.98
CA LYS A 220 5.57 -20.71 -7.62
C LYS A 220 4.18 -21.10 -8.14
N ARG A 221 3.21 -20.17 -8.12
CA ARG A 221 1.82 -20.42 -8.56
C ARG A 221 1.60 -20.31 -10.07
N PHE A 222 2.15 -19.29 -10.71
CA PHE A 222 1.90 -18.98 -12.12
C PHE A 222 3.09 -19.32 -13.04
N GLY A 223 4.21 -19.75 -12.48
CA GLY A 223 5.49 -19.82 -13.19
C GLY A 223 6.09 -18.44 -13.45
N PRO A 224 7.38 -18.35 -13.80
CA PRO A 224 8.06 -17.09 -14.10
C PRO A 224 7.39 -16.30 -15.23
N ILE A 225 6.92 -16.97 -16.28
CA ILE A 225 6.24 -16.35 -17.42
C ILE A 225 4.90 -15.77 -16.98
N GLY A 226 4.06 -16.57 -16.31
CA GLY A 226 2.74 -16.12 -15.86
C GLY A 226 2.83 -14.95 -14.88
N ALA A 227 3.72 -15.02 -13.89
CA ALA A 227 3.96 -13.94 -12.95
C ALA A 227 4.41 -12.64 -13.66
N SER A 228 5.29 -12.75 -14.66
CA SER A 228 5.75 -11.62 -15.49
C SER A 228 4.63 -10.99 -16.31
N ILE A 229 3.76 -11.81 -16.92
CA ILE A 229 2.61 -11.34 -17.68
C ILE A 229 1.65 -10.57 -16.75
N VAL A 230 1.31 -11.13 -15.59
CA VAL A 230 0.38 -10.47 -14.66
C VAL A 230 0.96 -9.14 -14.16
N ALA A 231 2.24 -9.10 -13.79
CA ALA A 231 2.91 -7.86 -13.40
C ALA A 231 2.88 -6.81 -14.52
N PHE A 232 3.19 -7.22 -15.75
CA PHE A 232 3.16 -6.33 -16.91
C PHE A 232 1.75 -5.82 -17.23
N LEU A 233 0.71 -6.65 -17.08
CA LEU A 233 -0.68 -6.21 -17.24
C LEU A 233 -1.08 -5.16 -16.20
N CYS A 234 -0.63 -5.30 -14.95
CA CYS A 234 -0.83 -4.27 -13.92
C CYS A 234 -0.09 -2.96 -14.26
N LEU A 235 1.14 -3.05 -14.78
CA LEU A 235 1.88 -1.88 -15.29
C LEU A 235 1.16 -1.22 -16.48
N LEU A 236 0.65 -2.03 -17.40
CA LEU A 236 -0.11 -1.56 -18.57
C LEU A 236 -1.37 -0.80 -18.13
N ALA A 237 -2.12 -1.34 -17.17
CA ALA A 237 -3.28 -0.66 -16.59
C ALA A 237 -2.88 0.68 -15.96
N ALA A 238 -1.80 0.71 -15.18
CA ALA A 238 -1.29 1.94 -14.58
C ALA A 238 -0.90 2.99 -15.61
N CYS A 239 -0.14 2.61 -16.65
CA CYS A 239 0.22 3.52 -17.73
C CYS A 239 -1.00 3.98 -18.53
N GLY A 240 -2.00 3.13 -18.74
CA GLY A 240 -3.28 3.50 -19.36
C GLY A 240 -4.02 4.58 -18.58
N GLY A 241 -4.14 4.42 -17.25
CA GLY A 241 -4.67 5.47 -16.38
C GLY A 241 -3.82 6.74 -16.41
N GLY A 242 -2.49 6.61 -16.43
CA GLY A 242 -1.57 7.74 -16.54
C GLY A 242 -1.74 8.53 -17.84
N LEU A 243 -1.98 7.84 -18.96
CA LEU A 243 -2.29 8.47 -20.24
C LEU A 243 -3.63 9.21 -20.20
N GLY A 244 -4.65 8.62 -19.57
CA GLY A 244 -5.93 9.29 -19.31
C GLY A 244 -5.74 10.60 -18.55
N LEU A 245 -5.01 10.59 -17.43
CA LEU A 245 -4.67 11.81 -16.69
C LEU A 245 -3.88 12.81 -17.53
N ALA A 246 -2.92 12.35 -18.33
CA ALA A 246 -2.11 13.21 -19.18
C ALA A 246 -2.96 13.94 -20.23
N THR A 247 -3.96 13.26 -20.80
CA THR A 247 -4.92 13.86 -21.73
C THR A 247 -5.82 14.88 -21.04
N GLU A 248 -6.43 14.52 -19.91
CA GLU A 248 -7.38 15.39 -19.19
C GLU A 248 -6.72 16.65 -18.64
N LEU A 249 -5.53 16.50 -18.06
CA LEU A 249 -4.75 17.61 -17.49
C LEU A 249 -3.90 18.35 -18.53
N LYS A 250 -3.96 17.94 -19.81
CA LYS A 250 -3.17 18.50 -20.92
C LYS A 250 -1.67 18.56 -20.59
N LEU A 251 -1.15 17.48 -20.02
CA LEU A 251 0.25 17.38 -19.63
C LEU A 251 1.17 17.44 -20.85
N PRO A 252 2.40 17.97 -20.69
CA PRO A 252 3.35 18.08 -21.78
C PRO A 252 3.76 16.71 -22.33
N GLY A 253 4.14 16.66 -23.61
CA GLY A 253 4.48 15.41 -24.31
C GLY A 253 5.58 14.59 -23.66
N PHE A 254 6.50 15.20 -22.88
CA PHE A 254 7.50 14.44 -22.14
C PHE A 254 6.88 13.54 -21.05
N ALA A 255 5.77 13.94 -20.43
CA ALA A 255 5.08 13.13 -19.42
C ALA A 255 4.50 11.85 -20.07
N VAL A 256 3.93 12.00 -21.26
CA VAL A 256 3.48 10.88 -22.10
C VAL A 256 4.67 9.99 -22.50
N GLY A 257 5.80 10.59 -22.89
CA GLY A 257 7.04 9.88 -23.19
C GLY A 257 7.57 9.05 -22.03
N LEU A 258 7.48 9.55 -20.79
CA LEU A 258 7.87 8.81 -19.58
C LEU A 258 7.00 7.56 -19.36
N LEU A 259 5.69 7.64 -19.64
CA LEU A 259 4.78 6.49 -19.53
C LEU A 259 5.14 5.41 -20.55
N TYR A 260 5.40 5.78 -21.80
CA TYR A 260 5.87 4.82 -22.81
C TYR A 260 7.24 4.23 -22.45
N GLY A 261 8.16 5.06 -21.93
CA GLY A 261 9.44 4.61 -21.42
C GLY A 261 9.30 3.57 -20.31
N ALA A 262 8.38 3.79 -19.37
CA ALA A 262 8.07 2.83 -18.29
C ALA A 262 7.53 1.51 -18.84
N LEU A 263 6.64 1.54 -19.84
CA LEU A 263 6.14 0.32 -20.50
C LEU A 263 7.25 -0.45 -21.20
N LEU A 264 8.12 0.22 -21.96
CA LEU A 264 9.23 -0.43 -22.66
C LEU A 264 10.24 -1.03 -21.68
N ALA A 265 10.61 -0.28 -20.65
CA ALA A 265 11.53 -0.74 -19.61
C ALA A 265 10.95 -1.93 -18.82
N GLY A 266 9.67 -1.84 -18.43
CA GLY A 266 8.96 -2.93 -17.76
C GLY A 266 8.83 -4.17 -18.63
N GLY A 267 8.43 -4.01 -19.89
CA GLY A 267 8.33 -5.11 -20.85
C GLY A 267 9.67 -5.82 -21.07
N PHE A 268 10.76 -5.06 -21.17
CA PHE A 268 12.12 -5.62 -21.23
C PHE A 268 12.49 -6.36 -19.95
N ALA A 269 12.29 -5.75 -18.77
CA ALA A 269 12.63 -6.36 -17.49
C ALA A 269 11.86 -7.66 -17.23
N TYR A 270 10.54 -7.65 -17.44
CA TYR A 270 9.69 -8.82 -17.27
C TYR A 270 9.96 -9.88 -18.34
N GLY A 271 10.20 -9.51 -19.60
CA GLY A 271 10.61 -10.45 -20.64
C GLY A 271 11.95 -11.12 -20.34
N LYS A 272 12.91 -10.36 -19.80
CA LYS A 272 14.21 -10.90 -19.36
C LYS A 272 14.05 -11.90 -18.22
N PHE A 273 13.24 -11.59 -17.21
CA PHE A 273 12.98 -12.52 -16.12
C PHE A 273 12.21 -13.76 -16.58
N ALA A 274 11.15 -13.59 -17.38
CA ALA A 274 10.36 -14.69 -17.92
C ALA A 274 11.19 -15.68 -18.75
N SER A 275 12.17 -15.18 -19.52
CA SER A 275 13.07 -16.02 -20.34
C SER A 275 14.22 -16.64 -19.55
N LYS A 276 14.75 -15.93 -18.54
CA LYS A 276 15.87 -16.37 -17.70
C LYS A 276 15.60 -15.99 -16.24
N PRO A 277 14.86 -16.82 -15.49
CA PRO A 277 14.45 -16.53 -14.12
C PRO A 277 15.58 -16.84 -13.12
N THR A 278 16.71 -16.13 -13.25
CA THR A 278 17.86 -16.26 -12.35
C THR A 278 17.71 -15.33 -11.15
N ALA A 279 18.40 -15.63 -10.04
CA ALA A 279 18.44 -14.76 -8.86
C ALA A 279 18.86 -13.30 -9.17
N GLY A 280 19.72 -13.07 -10.18
CA GLY A 280 20.10 -11.72 -10.62
C GLY A 280 19.06 -10.97 -11.46
N ASN A 281 18.05 -11.68 -11.98
CA ASN A 281 16.90 -11.10 -12.69
C ASN A 281 15.64 -11.07 -11.80
N ALA A 282 15.58 -11.89 -10.75
CA ALA A 282 14.68 -11.69 -9.63
C ALA A 282 15.20 -10.50 -8.81
N LYS A 283 14.31 -9.63 -8.33
CA LYS A 283 14.75 -8.60 -7.40
C LYS A 283 14.91 -9.24 -6.02
N GLN A 284 16.14 -9.44 -5.57
CA GLN A 284 16.41 -9.76 -4.16
C GLN A 284 16.11 -8.51 -3.34
N VAL A 285 15.11 -8.58 -2.47
CA VAL A 285 14.85 -7.60 -1.40
C VAL A 285 15.13 -8.28 -0.09
#